data_AF-A0A814M913-F1
#
_entry.id   AF-A0A814M913-F1
#
_cell.length_a   1.000
_cell.length_b   1.000
_cell.length_c   1.000
_cell.angle_alpha   90.00
_cell.angle_beta   90.00
_cell.angle_gamma   90.00
#
_symmetry.space_group_name_H-M   'P 1'
#
loop_
_entity.id
_entity.type
_entity.pdbx_description
1 polymer ?
#
loop_
_entity_poly.entity_id
_entity_poly.type
_entity_poly.pdbx_seq_one_letter_code
_entity_poly.pdbx_strand_id
1 'polypeptide(L)'
;MIIEKLLFRRRLDRQMTAMTLARVIVLIICGLPFICISLYQLNVNNNVNNYMELAIVSLLLSITASLMHTNFVINFYVFLMVLSRFRRQAKNVLIKKP
;
A
#
# COMPACT_ATOMS: atom_id res chain seq x y z
N MET A 1 18.47 31.51 13.92
CA MET A 1 18.83 30.50 12.89
C MET A 1 18.85 29.05 13.39
N ILE A 2 19.42 28.74 14.58
CA ILE A 2 19.52 27.35 15.09
C ILE A 2 18.15 26.76 15.50
N ILE A 3 17.32 27.55 16.19
CA ILE A 3 15.98 27.12 16.66
C ILE A 3 15.06 26.75 15.50
N GLU A 4 15.17 27.46 14.38
CA GLU A 4 14.38 27.25 13.17
C GLU A 4 14.73 25.93 12.48
N LYS A 5 16.03 25.58 12.42
CA LYS A 5 16.50 24.27 11.93
C LYS A 5 16.03 23.12 12.82
N LEU A 6 15.95 23.34 14.13
CA LEU A 6 15.52 22.34 15.11
C LEU A 6 14.01 22.06 15.02
N LEU A 7 13.20 23.11 14.90
CA LEU A 7 11.75 23.00 14.64
C LEU A 7 11.46 22.30 13.31
N PHE A 8 12.26 22.58 12.29
CA PHE A 8 12.14 21.96 10.98
C PHE A 8 12.37 20.45 11.03
N ARG A 9 13.45 20.00 11.69
CA ARG A 9 13.77 18.57 11.84
C ARG A 9 12.64 17.82 12.55
N ARG A 10 12.13 18.35 13.67
CA ARG A 10 11.00 17.74 14.40
C ARG A 10 9.73 17.59 13.56
N ARG A 11 9.42 18.55 12.69
CA ARG A 11 8.28 18.45 11.77
C ARG A 11 8.49 17.39 10.70
N LEU A 12 9.71 17.29 10.17
CA LEU A 12 10.07 16.27 9.19
C LEU A 12 10.00 14.86 9.78
N ASP A 13 10.52 14.67 11.00
CA ASP A 13 10.47 13.38 11.69
C ASP A 13 9.03 12.91 11.92
N ARG A 14 8.14 13.82 12.36
CA ARG A 14 6.70 13.51 12.51
C ARG A 14 6.01 13.16 11.19
N GLN A 15 6.42 13.77 10.08
CA GLN A 15 5.87 13.44 8.76
C GLN A 15 6.35 12.08 8.29
N MET A 16 7.63 11.76 8.48
CA MET A 16 8.20 10.46 8.13
C MET A 16 7.58 9.33 8.95
N THR A 17 7.37 9.52 10.25
CA THR A 17 6.73 8.50 11.09
C THR A 17 5.25 8.29 10.74
N ALA A 18 4.50 9.37 10.49
CA ALA A 18 3.11 9.27 10.03
C ALA A 18 3.01 8.55 8.68
N MET A 19 3.95 8.79 7.77
CA MET A 19 4.03 8.12 6.49
C MET A 19 4.31 6.62 6.63
N THR A 20 5.29 6.24 7.44
CA THR A 20 5.59 4.83 7.68
C THR A 20 4.41 4.11 8.33
N LEU A 21 3.73 4.77 9.27
CA LEU A 21 2.56 4.19 9.93
C LEU A 21 1.39 3.98 8.95
N ALA A 22 1.10 4.97 8.10
CA ALA A 22 0.09 4.82 7.05
C ALA A 22 0.44 3.67 6.09
N ARG A 23 1.71 3.53 5.69
CA ARG A 23 2.16 2.41 4.84
C ARG A 23 1.96 1.05 5.48
N VAL A 24 2.29 0.92 6.76
CA VAL A 24 2.10 -0.32 7.51
C VAL A 24 0.61 -0.66 7.59
N ILE A 25 -0.26 0.31 7.87
CA ILE A 25 -1.71 0.09 7.90
C ILE A 25 -2.24 -0.38 6.55
N VAL A 26 -1.86 0.27 5.44
CA VAL A 26 -2.29 -0.14 4.10
C VAL A 26 -1.76 -1.52 3.74
N LEU A 27 -0.51 -1.84 4.10
CA LEU A 27 0.06 -3.17 3.91
C LEU A 27 -0.71 -4.24 4.69
N ILE A 28 -1.12 -3.95 5.92
CA ILE A 28 -1.93 -4.87 6.73
C ILE A 28 -3.29 -5.08 6.07
N ILE A 29 -4.02 -4.00 5.73
CA ILE A 29 -5.37 -4.08 5.17
C ILE A 29 -5.37 -4.79 3.80
N CYS A 30 -4.40 -4.48 2.93
CA CYS A 30 -4.37 -5.03 1.58
C CYS A 30 -3.61 -6.37 1.49
N GLY A 31 -2.65 -6.63 2.38
CA GLY A 31 -1.76 -7.79 2.33
C GLY A 31 -2.24 -8.99 3.14
N LEU A 32 -2.79 -8.78 4.35
CA LEU A 32 -3.30 -9.89 5.16
C LEU A 32 -4.36 -10.74 4.44
N PRO A 33 -5.38 -10.14 3.79
CA PRO A 33 -6.43 -10.94 3.14
C PRO A 33 -5.87 -11.88 2.07
N PHE A 34 -4.88 -11.40 1.30
CA PHE A 34 -4.20 -12.18 0.28
C PHE A 34 -3.45 -13.37 0.88
N ILE A 35 -2.70 -13.15 1.98
CA ILE A 35 -1.96 -14.21 2.66
C ILE A 35 -2.92 -15.25 3.23
N CYS A 36 -4.00 -14.84 3.90
CA CYS A 36 -4.99 -15.75 4.47
C CYS A 36 -5.65 -16.63 3.41
N ILE A 37 -6.08 -16.05 2.28
CA ILE A 37 -6.72 -16.80 1.19
C ILE A 37 -5.72 -17.71 0.47
N SER A 38 -4.48 -17.27 0.29
CA SER A 38 -3.42 -18.10 -0.30
C SER A 38 -3.11 -19.32 0.58
N LEU A 39 -3.02 -19.13 1.89
CA LEU A 39 -2.86 -20.23 2.84
C LEU A 39 -4.06 -21.17 2.84
N TYR A 40 -5.28 -20.62 2.79
CA TYR A 40 -6.48 -21.44 2.68
C TYR A 40 -6.47 -22.29 1.41
N GLN A 41 -6.16 -21.72 0.24
CA GLN A 41 -6.05 -22.46 -1.02
C GLN A 41 -5.04 -23.61 -0.95
N LEU A 42 -3.89 -23.41 -0.31
CA LEU A 42 -2.86 -24.45 -0.16
C LEU A 42 -3.33 -25.62 0.72
N ASN A 43 -4.27 -25.38 1.64
CA ASN A 43 -4.79 -26.38 2.58
C ASN A 43 -6.13 -26.98 2.13
N VAL A 44 -6.77 -26.42 1.09
CA VAL A 44 -7.96 -27.02 0.49
C VAL A 44 -7.56 -28.31 -0.19
N ASN A 45 -8.07 -29.42 0.33
CA ASN A 45 -7.90 -30.72 -0.28
C ASN A 45 -8.72 -30.71 -1.58
N ASN A 46 -8.05 -30.89 -2.73
CA ASN A 46 -8.67 -30.85 -4.07
C ASN A 46 -9.57 -32.08 -4.32
N ASN A 47 -10.56 -32.29 -3.46
CA ASN A 47 -11.62 -33.25 -3.72
C ASN A 47 -12.43 -32.72 -4.90
N VAL A 48 -12.32 -33.43 -6.02
CA VAL A 48 -12.84 -33.08 -7.36
C VAL A 48 -14.36 -32.84 -7.38
N ASN A 49 -15.07 -33.12 -6.29
CA ASN A 49 -16.52 -32.99 -6.19
C ASN A 49 -17.02 -31.61 -5.73
N ASN A 50 -16.15 -30.71 -5.23
CA ASN A 50 -16.56 -29.38 -4.73
C ASN A 50 -16.16 -28.23 -5.67
N TYR A 51 -16.67 -28.25 -6.90
CA TYR A 51 -16.43 -27.19 -7.90
C TYR A 51 -16.86 -25.79 -7.43
N MET A 52 -17.92 -25.69 -6.62
CA MET A 52 -18.42 -24.41 -6.11
C MET A 52 -17.44 -23.76 -5.13
N GLU A 53 -16.85 -24.55 -4.24
CA GLU A 53 -15.87 -24.07 -3.26
C GLU A 53 -14.60 -23.57 -3.97
N LEU A 54 -14.12 -24.32 -4.96
CA LEU A 54 -12.99 -23.93 -5.81
C LEU A 54 -13.24 -22.61 -6.57
N ALA A 55 -14.44 -22.42 -7.11
CA ALA A 55 -14.81 -21.18 -7.81
C ALA A 55 -14.81 -19.97 -6.86
N ILE A 56 -15.35 -20.14 -5.64
CA ILE A 56 -15.35 -19.09 -4.59
C ILE A 56 -13.92 -18.73 -4.21
N VAL A 57 -13.06 -19.73 -3.98
CA VAL A 57 -11.65 -19.50 -3.64
C VAL A 57 -10.91 -18.77 -4.76
N SER A 58 -11.12 -19.15 -6.02
CA SER A 58 -10.51 -18.48 -7.18
C SER A 58 -10.92 -17.01 -7.30
N LEU A 59 -12.21 -16.70 -7.07
CA LEU A 59 -12.72 -15.34 -7.03
C LEU A 59 -12.10 -14.53 -5.88
N LEU A 60 -12.07 -15.10 -4.67
CA LEU A 60 -11.45 -14.47 -3.51
C LEU A 60 -9.96 -14.19 -3.72
N LEU A 61 -9.25 -15.10 -4.39
CA LEU A 61 -7.85 -14.90 -4.74
C LEU A 61 -7.67 -13.74 -5.72
N SER A 62 -8.53 -13.65 -6.72
CA SER A 62 -8.50 -12.57 -7.71
C SER A 62 -8.79 -11.20 -7.09
N ILE A 63 -9.77 -11.13 -6.17
CA ILE A 63 -10.10 -9.91 -5.43
C ILE A 63 -8.94 -9.49 -4.54
N THR A 64 -8.38 -10.42 -3.77
CA THR A 64 -7.28 -10.11 -2.84
C THR A 64 -5.96 -9.82 -3.54
N ALA A 65 -5.67 -10.47 -4.67
CA ALA A 65 -4.56 -10.10 -5.53
C ALA A 65 -4.70 -8.66 -6.06
N SER A 66 -5.91 -8.28 -6.48
CA SER A 66 -6.21 -6.91 -6.93
C SER A 66 -6.03 -5.88 -5.79
N LEU A 67 -6.42 -6.22 -4.56
CA LEU A 67 -6.16 -5.40 -3.37
C LEU A 67 -4.66 -5.26 -3.10
N MET A 68 -3.90 -6.34 -3.24
CA MET A 68 -2.44 -6.31 -3.08
C MET A 68 -1.77 -5.44 -4.15
N HIS A 69 -2.21 -5.49 -5.40
CA HIS A 69 -1.73 -4.57 -6.44
C HIS A 69 -2.09 -3.11 -6.13
N THR A 70 -3.28 -2.87 -5.58
CA THR A 70 -3.73 -1.54 -5.17
C THR A 70 -2.84 -0.93 -4.08
N ASN A 71 -2.27 -1.75 -3.19
CA ASN A 71 -1.29 -1.29 -2.19
C ASN A 71 -0.07 -0.60 -2.82
N PHE A 72 0.44 -1.11 -3.96
CA PHE A 72 1.55 -0.48 -4.68
C PHE A 72 1.18 0.92 -5.19
N VAL A 73 -0.05 1.08 -5.68
CA VAL A 73 -0.56 2.36 -6.18
C VAL A 73 -0.81 3.34 -5.04
N ILE A 74 -1.46 2.91 -3.95
CA ILE A 74 -1.74 3.75 -2.77
C ILE A 74 -0.44 4.28 -2.16
N ASN A 75 0.62 3.47 -2.11
CA ASN A 75 1.92 3.90 -1.61
C ASN A 75 2.50 5.12 -2.35
N PHE A 76 2.25 5.23 -3.66
CA PHE A 76 2.63 6.39 -4.46
C PHE A 76 1.81 7.63 -4.10
N TYR A 77 0.49 7.48 -3.91
CA TYR A 77 -0.38 8.58 -3.50
C TYR A 77 -0.11 9.07 -2.08
N VAL A 78 0.14 8.16 -1.14
CA VAL A 78 0.53 8.50 0.24
C VAL A 78 1.86 9.27 0.25
N PHE A 79 2.82 8.87 -0.60
CA PHE A 79 4.07 9.62 -0.78
C PHE A 79 3.81 11.05 -1.30
N LEU A 80 2.94 11.20 -2.30
CA LEU A 80 2.57 12.52 -2.85
C LEU A 80 1.84 13.42 -1.85
N MET A 81 0.95 12.87 -1.02
CA MET A 81 0.17 13.64 -0.05
C MET A 81 1.03 14.12 1.14
N VAL A 82 1.88 13.24 1.70
CA VAL A 82 2.67 13.59 2.89
C VAL A 82 3.81 14.54 2.54
N LEU A 83 4.50 14.33 1.41
CA LEU A 83 5.51 15.27 0.94
C LEU A 83 4.91 16.35 0.04
N SER A 84 4.24 17.33 0.63
CA SER A 84 3.83 18.58 -0.05
C SER A 84 5.02 19.30 -0.72
N ARG A 85 6.25 19.08 -0.25
CA ARG A 85 7.50 19.56 -0.86
C ARG A 85 7.90 18.80 -2.12
N PHE A 86 7.72 17.48 -2.17
CA PHE A 86 7.88 16.71 -3.40
C PHE A 86 6.76 17.02 -4.39
N ARG A 87 5.55 17.35 -3.94
CA ARG A 87 4.50 17.81 -4.86
C ARG A 87 4.95 19.03 -5.67
N ARG A 88 5.67 19.99 -5.08
CA ARG A 88 6.29 21.12 -5.82
C ARG A 88 7.42 20.67 -6.77
N GLN A 89 8.29 19.77 -6.33
CA GLN A 89 9.40 19.26 -7.17
C GLN A 89 8.90 18.37 -8.33
N ALA A 90 7.99 17.44 -8.06
CA ALA A 90 7.33 16.57 -9.03
C ALA A 90 6.48 17.36 -10.02
N LYS A 91 5.77 18.42 -9.59
CA LYS A 91 5.06 19.32 -10.51
C LYS A 91 6.04 20.00 -11.47
N ASN A 92 7.21 20.42 -11.00
CA ASN A 92 8.23 21.03 -11.86
C ASN A 92 8.87 20.03 -12.84
N VAL A 93 9.01 18.75 -12.46
CA VAL A 93 9.51 17.68 -13.34
C VAL A 93 8.45 17.22 -14.35
N LEU A 94 7.18 17.14 -13.95
CA LEU A 94 6.08 16.74 -14.83
C LEU A 94 5.64 17.85 -15.81
N ILE A 95 5.80 19.12 -15.43
CA ILE A 95 5.52 20.28 -16.30
C ILE A 95 6.70 20.57 -17.22
N LYS A 96 7.95 20.27 -16.81
CA LYS A 96 9.09 20.16 -17.74
C LYS A 96 8.99 18.85 -18.53
N LYS A 97 8.00 18.72 -19.40
CA LYS A 97 8.22 17.90 -20.60
C LYS A 97 9.18 18.66 -21.52
N PRO A 98 10.08 17.98 -22.25
CA PRO A 98 10.85 18.62 -23.32
C PRO A 98 9.93 19.25 -24.37
#